data_AF-A0A9Q9UXL5-F1
#
_entry.id   AF-A0A9Q9UXL5-F1
#
_cell.length_a   1.000
_cell.length_b   1.000
_cell.length_c   1.000
_cell.angle_alpha   90.00
_cell.angle_beta   90.00
_cell.angle_gamma   90.00
#
_symmetry.space_group_name_H-M   'P 1'
#
loop_
_entity.id
_entity.type
_entity.pdbx_description
1 polymer ?
#
loop_
_entity_poly.entity_id
_entity_poly.type
_entity_poly.pdbx_seq_one_letter_code
_entity_poly.pdbx_strand_id
1 'polypeptide(L)'
;MRLYFAQSVHIGSPRLEPPKPEKQFLISPPASPPVGWAQSQDARPGINYDLLRAVSKLGPGEQYELHTGTTNTPSVIVHVCEDDSSDSEDETGEGGIRARPKIIQTRRPDYVPSVNQ
;
A
#
# COMPACT_ATOMS: atom_id res chain seq x y z
N MET A 1 -50.11 -25.68 -4.99
CA MET A 1 -49.29 -24.47 -5.08
C MET A 1 -49.39 -23.71 -3.77
N ARG A 2 -48.31 -23.61 -3.00
CA ARG A 2 -48.28 -22.79 -1.77
C ARG A 2 -47.77 -21.41 -2.13
N LEU A 3 -48.60 -20.40 -1.95
CA LEU A 3 -48.25 -19.00 -2.15
C LEU A 3 -47.71 -18.46 -0.82
N TYR A 4 -46.49 -17.92 -0.86
CA TYR A 4 -45.88 -17.26 0.27
C TYR A 4 -45.84 -15.76 -0.04
N PHE A 5 -46.46 -14.97 0.83
CA PHE A 5 -46.38 -13.52 0.75
C PHE A 5 -45.30 -13.01 1.69
N ALA A 6 -44.51 -12.04 1.23
CA ALA A 6 -43.52 -11.36 2.05
C ALA A 6 -44.23 -10.42 3.03
N GLN A 7 -44.07 -10.66 4.33
CA GLN A 7 -44.52 -9.76 5.37
C GLN A 7 -43.47 -8.66 5.56
N SER A 8 -43.83 -7.38 5.37
CA SER A 8 -42.92 -6.27 5.64
C SER A 8 -42.77 -6.09 7.15
N VAL A 9 -41.61 -6.47 7.67
CA VAL A 9 -41.27 -6.23 9.08
C VAL A 9 -40.87 -4.77 9.22
N HIS A 10 -41.71 -3.98 9.91
CA HIS A 10 -41.41 -2.59 10.22
C HIS A 10 -40.43 -2.53 11.41
N ILE A 11 -39.16 -2.82 11.15
CA ILE A 11 -38.08 -2.61 12.12
C ILE A 11 -37.69 -1.13 12.07
N GLY A 12 -38.26 -0.35 12.98
CA GLY A 12 -37.79 1.00 13.31
C GLY A 12 -37.73 1.99 12.15
N SER A 13 -36.87 3.00 12.30
CA SER A 13 -36.75 4.09 11.33
C SER A 13 -36.21 3.57 9.98
N PRO A 14 -36.65 4.12 8.83
CA PRO A 14 -36.18 3.74 7.50
C PRO A 14 -34.72 4.11 7.21
N ARG A 15 -34.02 4.76 8.15
CA ARG A 15 -32.60 5.10 8.04
C ARG A 15 -31.82 4.24 9.02
N LEU A 16 -30.89 3.47 8.49
CA LEU A 16 -29.86 2.81 9.28
C LEU A 16 -29.03 3.91 9.95
N GLU A 17 -29.15 4.02 11.26
CA GLU A 17 -28.19 4.80 12.03
C GLU A 17 -26.87 4.02 12.02
N PRO A 18 -25.72 4.69 11.76
CA PRO A 18 -24.43 4.04 11.90
C PRO A 18 -24.36 3.41 13.29
N PRO A 19 -23.96 2.12 13.40
CA PRO A 19 -23.81 1.48 14.70
C PRO A 19 -22.92 2.35 15.58
N LYS A 20 -23.30 2.51 16.86
CA LYS A 20 -22.52 3.29 17.82
C LYS A 20 -21.07 2.85 17.70
N PRO A 21 -20.09 3.77 17.61
CA PRO A 21 -18.70 3.41 17.51
C PRO A 21 -18.32 2.66 18.79
N GLU A 22 -18.42 1.34 18.76
CA GLU A 22 -17.86 0.48 19.78
C GLU A 22 -16.36 0.68 19.74
N LYS A 23 -15.74 0.49 20.92
CA LYS A 23 -14.31 0.71 21.19
C LYS A 23 -13.47 0.42 19.95
N GLN A 24 -13.22 1.48 19.18
CA GLN A 24 -12.13 1.55 18.24
C GLN A 24 -10.91 1.51 19.13
N PHE A 25 -10.50 0.30 19.53
CA PHE A 25 -9.16 0.07 20.01
C PHE A 25 -8.29 0.52 18.86
N LEU A 26 -7.87 1.77 18.97
CA LEU A 26 -6.82 2.45 18.27
C LEU A 26 -5.99 1.39 17.55
N ILE A 27 -6.31 1.17 16.27
CA ILE A 27 -5.63 0.22 15.40
C ILE A 27 -4.25 0.73 15.02
N SER A 28 -3.66 1.58 15.88
CA SER A 28 -2.22 1.72 15.94
C SER A 28 -1.66 0.40 16.47
N PRO A 29 -0.61 -0.16 15.87
CA PRO A 29 0.18 -1.16 16.57
C PRO A 29 0.57 -0.59 17.94
N PRO A 30 0.66 -1.43 19.00
CA PRO A 30 1.10 -0.97 20.30
C PRO A 30 2.37 -0.15 20.14
N ALA A 31 2.38 1.02 20.77
CA ALA A 31 3.56 1.86 20.79
C ALA A 31 4.69 1.03 21.44
N SER A 32 5.72 0.78 20.65
CA SER A 32 6.96 0.04 20.98
C SER A 32 6.93 -1.50 20.87
N PRO A 33 8.03 -2.09 20.36
CA PRO A 33 8.29 -3.52 20.49
C PRO A 33 8.34 -3.95 21.97
N PRO A 34 8.03 -5.22 22.29
CA PRO A 34 8.14 -5.75 23.65
C PRO A 34 9.52 -5.55 24.27
N VAL A 35 9.56 -5.51 25.61
CA VAL A 35 10.82 -5.50 26.37
C VAL A 35 11.68 -6.70 25.97
N GLY A 36 12.91 -6.45 25.51
CA GLY A 36 13.84 -7.48 25.02
C GLY A 36 13.78 -7.75 23.52
N TRP A 37 12.88 -7.11 22.76
CA TRP A 37 12.92 -7.16 21.30
C TRP A 37 14.12 -6.36 20.79
N ALA A 38 14.95 -7.02 20.00
CA ALA A 38 16.05 -6.40 19.27
C ALA A 38 15.85 -6.67 17.78
N GLN A 39 16.15 -5.68 16.94
CA GLN A 39 16.17 -5.87 15.50
C GLN A 39 17.22 -6.94 15.17
N SER A 40 16.80 -7.98 14.44
CA SER A 40 17.73 -8.98 13.92
C SER A 40 18.74 -8.30 13.00
N GLN A 41 19.98 -8.79 13.00
CA GLN A 41 20.97 -8.30 12.05
C GLN A 41 20.48 -8.60 10.63
N ASP A 42 20.36 -7.55 9.82
CA ASP A 42 20.02 -7.72 8.42
C ASP A 42 21.05 -8.61 7.74
N ALA A 43 20.58 -9.56 6.93
CA ALA A 43 21.46 -10.38 6.13
C ALA A 43 22.29 -9.47 5.20
N ARG A 44 23.59 -9.75 5.07
CA ARG A 44 24.43 -9.05 4.09
C ARG A 44 23.81 -9.29 2.70
N PRO A 45 23.53 -8.24 1.91
CA PRO A 45 22.95 -8.43 0.59
C PRO A 45 23.89 -9.29 -0.25
N GLY A 46 23.39 -10.45 -0.69
CA GLY A 46 24.10 -11.30 -1.62
C GLY A 46 24.13 -10.63 -2.98
N ILE A 47 25.32 -10.24 -3.44
CA ILE A 47 25.49 -9.65 -4.77
C ILE A 47 25.49 -10.80 -5.79
N ASN A 48 24.46 -10.85 -6.63
CA ASN A 48 24.41 -11.80 -7.75
C ASN A 48 25.04 -11.16 -9.00
N TYR A 49 26.21 -11.67 -9.40
CA TYR A 49 26.96 -11.15 -10.54
C TYR A 49 26.31 -11.45 -11.90
N ASP A 50 25.52 -12.51 -12.01
CA ASP A 50 24.82 -12.84 -13.25
C ASP A 50 23.73 -11.82 -13.55
N LEU A 51 23.01 -11.37 -12.50
CA LEU A 51 22.03 -10.29 -12.62
C LEU A 51 22.70 -8.98 -13.05
N LEU A 52 23.84 -8.63 -12.46
CA LEU A 52 24.57 -7.42 -12.86
C LEU A 52 24.99 -7.47 -14.34
N ARG A 53 25.48 -8.62 -14.79
CA ARG A 53 25.88 -8.83 -16.20
C ARG A 53 24.68 -8.83 -17.15
N ALA A 54 23.53 -9.34 -16.72
CA ALA A 54 22.31 -9.31 -17.52
C ALA A 54 21.79 -7.87 -17.65
N VAL A 55 21.77 -7.12 -16.55
CA VAL A 55 21.36 -5.71 -16.52
C VAL A 55 22.27 -4.84 -17.39
N SER A 56 23.59 -5.08 -17.39
CA SER A 56 24.52 -4.31 -18.24
C SER A 56 24.35 -4.53 -19.75
N LYS A 57 23.62 -5.57 -20.14
CA LYS A 57 23.34 -5.88 -21.55
C LYS A 57 21.95 -5.42 -22.01
N LEU A 58 21.14 -4.89 -21.08
CA LEU A 58 19.83 -4.37 -21.42
C LEU A 58 19.97 -3.20 -22.40
N GLY A 59 19.27 -3.32 -23.52
CA GLY A 59 19.12 -2.25 -24.51
C GLY A 59 17.66 -1.78 -24.55
N PRO A 60 17.40 -0.52 -24.95
CA PRO A 60 16.04 -0.02 -25.12
C PRO A 60 15.28 -0.83 -26.17
N GLY A 61 14.00 -1.12 -25.90
CA GLY A 61 13.09 -1.81 -26.83
C GLY A 61 13.11 -3.35 -26.76
N GLU A 62 14.01 -3.97 -25.99
CA GLU A 62 14.13 -5.42 -25.90
C GLU A 62 13.57 -6.00 -24.59
N GLN A 63 12.98 -7.20 -24.68
CA GLN A 63 12.53 -7.97 -23.52
C GLN A 63 13.65 -8.90 -23.05
N TYR A 64 13.98 -8.86 -21.76
CA TYR A 64 15.03 -9.69 -21.18
C TYR A 64 14.51 -10.55 -20.04
N GLU A 65 14.59 -11.86 -20.22
CA GLU A 65 14.33 -12.83 -19.17
C GLU A 65 15.54 -12.89 -18.22
N LEU A 66 15.41 -12.26 -17.05
CA LEU A 66 16.45 -12.24 -16.01
C LEU A 66 16.48 -13.55 -15.22
N HIS A 67 15.31 -14.16 -15.02
CA HIS A 67 15.19 -15.42 -14.29
C HIS A 67 14.09 -16.26 -14.91
N THR A 68 14.44 -17.48 -15.29
CA THR A 68 13.47 -18.47 -15.76
C THR A 68 12.60 -18.94 -14.61
N GLY A 69 11.30 -19.05 -14.85
CA GLY A 69 10.37 -19.58 -13.85
C GLY A 69 10.71 -21.03 -13.49
N THR A 70 10.65 -21.36 -12.21
CA THR A 70 10.71 -22.74 -11.71
C THR A 70 9.35 -23.12 -11.12
N THR A 71 9.18 -24.38 -10.70
CA THR A 71 7.94 -24.83 -10.05
C THR A 71 7.56 -24.00 -8.82
N ASN A 72 8.54 -23.37 -8.15
CA ASN A 72 8.33 -22.62 -6.92
C ASN A 72 8.62 -21.12 -7.05
N THR A 73 9.13 -20.66 -8.19
CA THR A 73 9.47 -19.23 -8.41
C THR A 73 8.95 -18.75 -9.76
N PRO A 74 8.29 -17.58 -9.81
CA PRO A 74 7.83 -17.01 -11.08
C PRO A 74 9.02 -16.56 -11.94
N SER A 75 8.83 -16.53 -13.25
CA SER A 75 9.79 -15.92 -14.18
C SER A 75 9.85 -14.41 -13.99
N VAL A 76 11.04 -13.83 -14.16
CA VAL A 76 11.27 -12.38 -14.09
C VAL A 76 11.70 -11.89 -15.46
N ILE A 77 10.87 -11.06 -16.08
CA ILE A 77 11.09 -10.47 -17.40
C ILE A 77 11.11 -8.96 -17.25
N VAL A 78 12.13 -8.32 -17.83
CA VAL A 78 12.25 -6.87 -17.90
C VAL A 78 11.93 -6.40 -19.31
N HIS A 79 10.95 -5.50 -19.41
CA HIS A 79 10.69 -4.75 -20.64
C HIS A 79 11.36 -3.39 -20.50
N VAL A 80 12.35 -3.11 -21.35
CA VAL A 80 13.01 -1.81 -21.37
C VAL A 80 12.22 -0.90 -22.29
N CYS A 81 11.62 0.16 -21.74
CA CYS A 81 11.01 1.19 -22.59
C CYS A 81 12.10 1.87 -23.42
N GLU A 82 11.74 2.22 -24.65
CA GLU A 82 12.50 3.20 -25.42
C GLU A 82 12.44 4.53 -24.65
N ASP A 83 13.59 5.18 -24.46
CA ASP A 83 13.61 6.54 -23.93
C ASP A 83 12.88 7.42 -24.95
N ASP A 84 11.64 7.79 -24.66
CA ASP A 84 10.94 8.89 -25.34
C ASP A 84 11.51 10.22 -24.83
N SER A 85 12.84 10.34 -24.82
CA SER A 85 13.54 11.62 -24.69
C SER A 85 13.45 12.37 -26.01
N SER A 86 12.26 12.43 -26.60
CA SER A 86 11.89 13.55 -27.44
C SER A 86 11.80 14.75 -26.51
N ASP A 87 12.83 15.58 -26.60
CA ASP A 87 13.01 16.86 -25.93
C ASP A 87 11.94 17.85 -26.43
N SER A 88 10.66 17.54 -26.21
CA SER A 88 9.56 18.47 -26.48
C SER A 88 9.41 19.37 -25.25
N GLU A 89 10.17 20.47 -25.28
CA GLU A 89 9.88 21.70 -24.59
C GLU A 89 8.49 22.21 -25.01
N ASP A 90 7.41 21.57 -24.55
CA ASP A 90 6.06 22.10 -24.71
C ASP A 90 5.40 22.16 -23.33
N GLU A 91 5.62 23.29 -22.66
CA GLU A 91 4.84 23.77 -21.52
C GLU A 91 3.38 24.03 -21.91
N THR A 92 2.60 23.06 -22.37
CA THR A 92 1.13 23.20 -22.40
C THR A 92 0.41 21.86 -22.59
N GLY A 93 -0.09 21.25 -21.50
CA GLY A 93 -1.02 20.13 -21.65
C GLY A 93 -1.20 19.23 -20.43
N GLU A 94 -2.07 19.65 -19.51
CA GLU A 94 -3.03 18.79 -18.77
C GLU A 94 -2.60 17.34 -18.40
N GLY A 95 -1.48 17.19 -17.70
CA GLY A 95 -1.07 15.93 -17.05
C GLY A 95 -0.88 16.15 -15.56
N GLY A 96 -1.95 16.51 -14.85
CA GLY A 96 -1.88 16.95 -13.46
C GLY A 96 -1.09 16.00 -12.57
N ILE A 97 0.10 16.44 -12.14
CA ILE A 97 0.74 15.92 -10.92
C ILE A 97 -0.30 16.13 -9.84
N ARG A 98 -1.02 15.08 -9.45
CA ARG A 98 -1.95 15.12 -8.33
C ARG A 98 -1.13 15.54 -7.12
N ALA A 99 -1.17 16.82 -6.79
CA ALA A 99 -0.46 17.39 -5.68
C ALA A 99 -0.84 16.55 -4.46
N ARG A 100 0.15 15.83 -3.90
CA ARG A 100 -0.08 14.95 -2.75
C ARG A 100 -0.80 15.78 -1.69
N PRO A 101 -1.96 15.33 -1.17
CA PRO A 101 -2.71 16.10 -0.21
C PRO A 101 -1.79 16.42 0.98
N LYS A 102 -1.71 17.70 1.32
CA LYS A 102 -0.81 18.19 2.37
C LYS A 102 -1.37 17.75 3.72
N ILE A 103 -0.77 16.71 4.31
CA ILE A 103 -1.15 16.20 5.62
C ILE A 103 -0.74 17.24 6.67
N ILE A 104 -1.72 17.85 7.32
CA ILE A 104 -1.48 18.77 8.43
C ILE A 104 -1.22 17.93 9.68
N GLN A 105 -0.01 18.03 10.23
CA GLN A 105 0.36 17.34 11.47
C GLN A 105 -0.46 17.90 12.63
N THR A 106 -1.33 17.08 13.22
CA THR A 106 -2.06 17.46 14.43
C THR A 106 -1.13 17.35 15.64
N ARG A 107 -1.21 18.31 16.56
CA ARG A 107 -0.56 18.19 17.87
C ARG A 107 -1.32 17.18 18.73
N ARG A 108 -0.59 16.52 19.62
CA ARG A 108 -1.17 15.72 20.71
C ARG A 108 -2.04 16.64 21.59
N PRO A 109 -3.30 16.28 21.91
CA PRO A 109 -4.12 17.00 22.87
C PRO A 109 -3.48 17.06 24.26
N ASP A 110 -3.78 18.11 25.02
CA ASP A 110 -3.28 18.27 26.38
C ASP A 110 -3.74 17.11 27.27
N TYR A 111 -2.80 16.54 28.02
CA TYR A 111 -3.06 15.43 28.93
C TYR A 111 -3.79 15.94 30.17
N VAL A 112 -5.07 15.58 30.32
CA VAL A 112 -5.80 15.77 31.58
C VAL A 112 -5.56 14.54 32.47
N PRO A 113 -4.85 14.67 33.61
CA PRO A 113 -4.70 13.56 34.54
C PRO A 113 -6.07 13.21 35.12
N SER A 114 -6.42 11.93 35.09
CA SER A 114 -7.64 11.42 35.71
C SER A 114 -7.58 11.69 37.21
N VAL A 115 -8.51 12.50 37.72
CA VAL A 115 -8.80 12.58 39.15
C VAL A 115 -9.29 11.20 39.58
N ASN A 116 -8.46 10.48 40.33
CA ASN A 116 -8.89 9.29 41.04
C ASN A 116 -9.80 9.74 42.18
N GLN A 117 -11.03 9.25 42.18
CA GLN A 117 -11.96 9.32 43.31
C GLN A 117 -11.89 7.99 44.08
#